data_AF-A0AAV4Y7E8-F1
#
_entry.id   AF-A0AAV4Y7E8-F1
#
_cell.length_a   1.000
_cell.length_b   1.000
_cell.length_c   1.000
_cell.angle_alpha   90.00
_cell.angle_beta   90.00
_cell.angle_gamma   90.00
#
_symmetry.space_group_name_H-M   'P 1'
#
loop_
_entity.id
_entity.type
_entity.pdbx_description
1 polymer ?
#
loop_
_entity_poly.entity_id
_entity_poly.type
_entity_poly.pdbx_seq_one_letter_code
_entity_poly.pdbx_strand_id
1 'polypeptide(L)'
;MSRDDSSTKERRKGQRQKESARTLTGDMRRNLLLEFLHCCHLCSLVTDRSNQPPNPCSQWLSQESWDNITQLERLPRFLSITVSFDENSRLWEDWYLTLEPEKRPLPGVWRNVCSGFHMLLLIRCLRLDRLTSCMAQLISDTIGNSFLEYPNIAIDEIFRDSTPNKPLVLFTASRDTNPEKIIEKLAVNLEVRFRAISLGKGQENAASQLIIDSAKMGYWVFISKCHLLLHWLPALEKFVSKLQAIKVHEKFRLWLGSAQKAFSYIHFAKQYSCNA
;
A
#
# COMPACT_ATOMS: atom_id res chain seq x y z
N MET A 1 11.07 -42.77 32.64
CA MET A 1 12.06 -42.30 31.63
C MET A 1 11.36 -42.11 30.30
N SER A 2 10.72 -40.96 30.06
CA SER A 2 10.13 -40.62 28.74
C SER A 2 9.42 -39.24 28.73
N ARG A 3 10.07 -38.19 29.26
CA ARG A 3 9.55 -36.80 29.17
C ARG A 3 10.52 -35.77 28.55
N ASP A 4 11.77 -36.15 28.24
CA ASP A 4 12.78 -35.19 27.73
C ASP A 4 12.96 -35.15 26.20
N ASP A 5 12.36 -36.09 25.45
CA ASP A 5 12.54 -36.17 23.99
C ASP A 5 11.59 -35.27 23.17
N SER A 6 10.47 -34.83 23.73
CA SER A 6 9.50 -33.97 23.03
C SER A 6 9.97 -32.51 22.93
N SER A 7 10.53 -31.99 24.01
CA SER A 7 11.11 -30.64 24.13
C SER A 7 12.25 -30.39 23.13
N THR A 8 13.08 -31.40 22.89
CA THR A 8 14.25 -31.32 22.02
C THR A 8 13.86 -31.42 20.53
N LYS A 9 12.78 -32.15 20.20
CA LYS A 9 12.19 -32.20 18.84
C LYS A 9 11.46 -30.90 18.47
N GLU A 10 10.76 -30.26 19.40
CA GLU A 10 10.11 -28.96 19.15
C GLU A 10 11.10 -27.83 18.95
N ARG A 11 12.19 -27.78 19.74
CA ARG A 11 13.28 -26.81 19.52
C ARG A 11 13.92 -26.97 18.14
N ARG A 12 14.16 -28.22 17.68
CA ARG A 12 14.70 -28.50 16.34
C ARG A 12 13.72 -28.15 15.19
N LYS A 13 12.40 -28.29 15.40
CA LYS A 13 11.38 -27.82 14.45
C LYS A 13 11.33 -26.28 14.37
N GLY A 14 11.36 -25.59 15.51
CA GLY A 14 11.39 -24.12 15.56
C GLY A 14 12.67 -23.51 14.98
N GLN A 15 13.80 -24.22 15.08
CA GLN A 15 15.08 -23.79 14.49
C GLN A 15 15.11 -23.99 12.97
N ARG A 16 14.58 -25.11 12.45
CA ARG A 16 14.41 -25.33 10.99
C ARG A 16 13.42 -24.35 10.35
N GLN A 17 12.34 -23.96 11.06
CA GLN A 17 11.43 -22.92 10.58
C GLN A 17 12.05 -21.51 10.61
N LYS A 18 12.92 -21.22 11.59
CA LYS A 18 13.69 -19.95 11.63
C LYS A 18 14.83 -19.89 10.60
N GLU A 19 15.41 -21.02 10.22
CA GLU A 19 16.40 -21.10 9.13
C GLU A 19 15.76 -20.99 7.75
N SER A 20 14.56 -21.56 7.55
CA SER A 20 13.85 -21.42 6.27
C SER A 20 13.35 -19.99 6.00
N ALA A 21 13.24 -19.15 7.03
CA ALA A 21 12.90 -17.72 6.92
C ALA A 21 14.11 -16.79 6.79
N ARG A 22 15.34 -17.32 6.84
CA ARG A 22 16.58 -16.54 6.78
C ARG A 22 17.44 -16.91 5.57
N THR A 23 16.96 -16.71 4.35
CA THR A 23 17.86 -16.44 3.20
C THR A 23 17.11 -15.82 2.02
N LEU A 24 16.83 -14.53 2.13
CA LEU A 24 16.81 -13.65 0.96
C LEU A 24 17.75 -12.50 1.30
N THR A 25 18.99 -12.62 0.85
CA THR A 25 20.00 -11.55 0.97
C THR A 25 19.46 -10.27 0.33
N GLY A 26 19.89 -9.10 0.81
CA GLY A 26 19.40 -7.80 0.34
C GLY A 26 19.49 -7.63 -1.19
N ASP A 27 20.48 -8.27 -1.83
CA ASP A 27 20.65 -8.26 -3.28
C ASP A 27 19.61 -9.10 -4.03
N MET A 28 19.19 -10.23 -3.45
CA MET A 28 18.13 -11.07 -4.01
C MET A 28 16.78 -10.34 -4.03
N ARG A 29 16.51 -9.49 -3.01
CA ARG A 29 15.29 -8.67 -2.94
C ARG A 29 15.24 -7.60 -4.03
N ARG A 30 16.36 -6.95 -4.35
CA ARG A 30 16.43 -5.95 -5.43
C ARG A 30 16.25 -6.60 -6.80
N ASN A 31 16.88 -7.74 -7.03
CA ASN A 31 16.77 -8.46 -8.30
C ASN A 31 15.34 -8.95 -8.57
N LEU A 32 14.66 -9.49 -7.55
CA LEU A 32 13.26 -9.92 -7.69
C LEU A 32 12.32 -8.73 -7.97
N LEU A 33 12.49 -7.60 -7.29
CA LEU A 33 11.71 -6.38 -7.57
C LEU A 33 11.95 -5.85 -8.98
N LEU A 34 13.20 -5.89 -9.46
CA LEU A 34 13.54 -5.54 -10.83
C LEU A 34 12.93 -6.54 -11.82
N GLU A 35 12.95 -7.84 -11.54
CA GLU A 35 12.29 -8.86 -12.35
C GLU A 35 10.77 -8.66 -12.40
N PHE A 36 10.13 -8.27 -11.30
CA PHE A 36 8.69 -7.96 -11.28
C PHE A 36 8.34 -6.67 -11.99
N LEU A 37 9.13 -5.60 -11.83
CA LEU A 37 8.96 -4.37 -12.58
C LEU A 37 9.21 -4.59 -14.08
N HIS A 38 10.23 -5.37 -14.41
CA HIS A 38 10.54 -5.76 -15.78
C HIS A 38 9.42 -6.63 -16.37
N CYS A 39 8.90 -7.60 -15.63
CA CYS A 39 7.74 -8.41 -16.03
C CYS A 39 6.49 -7.53 -16.21
N CYS A 40 6.21 -6.61 -15.28
CA CYS A 40 5.07 -5.69 -15.40
C CYS A 40 5.19 -4.78 -16.62
N HIS A 41 6.41 -4.31 -16.94
CA HIS A 41 6.68 -3.51 -18.11
C HIS A 41 6.55 -4.32 -19.41
N LEU A 42 7.15 -5.52 -19.45
CA LEU A 42 7.11 -6.43 -20.60
C LEU A 42 5.69 -6.93 -20.92
N CYS A 43 4.92 -7.32 -19.91
CA CYS A 43 3.53 -7.78 -20.08
C CYS A 43 2.59 -6.68 -20.60
N SER A 44 2.92 -5.40 -20.38
CA SER A 44 2.09 -4.27 -20.81
C SER A 44 2.44 -3.76 -22.23
N LEU A 45 3.47 -4.31 -22.87
CA LEU A 45 4.10 -3.74 -24.07
C LEU A 45 4.39 -4.77 -25.18
N VAL A 46 3.76 -5.95 -25.17
CA VAL A 46 3.98 -6.94 -26.26
C VAL A 46 3.42 -6.38 -27.57
N THR A 47 4.30 -5.74 -28.35
CA THR A 47 4.00 -5.11 -29.64
C THR A 47 4.53 -5.92 -30.83
N ASP A 48 5.42 -6.88 -30.60
CA ASP A 48 5.98 -7.75 -31.63
C ASP A 48 5.82 -9.23 -31.28
N ARG A 49 5.05 -9.95 -32.11
CA ARG A 49 4.72 -11.38 -32.00
C ARG A 49 5.51 -12.26 -32.99
N SER A 50 6.41 -11.67 -33.78
CA SER A 50 7.04 -12.35 -34.93
C SER A 50 7.81 -13.62 -34.57
N ASN A 51 8.40 -13.67 -33.37
CA ASN A 51 9.22 -14.79 -32.89
C ASN A 51 8.55 -15.59 -31.76
N GLN A 52 7.25 -15.40 -31.53
CA GLN A 52 6.53 -16.06 -30.44
C GLN A 52 6.01 -17.44 -30.89
N PRO A 53 6.16 -18.50 -30.08
CA PRO A 53 5.54 -19.78 -30.38
C PRO A 53 4.01 -19.64 -30.41
N PRO A 54 3.30 -20.41 -31.26
CA PRO A 54 1.84 -20.40 -31.28
C PRO A 54 1.29 -20.87 -29.93
N ASN A 55 0.12 -20.36 -29.54
CA ASN A 55 -0.52 -20.74 -28.28
C ASN A 55 -1.03 -22.19 -28.35
N PRO A 56 -0.41 -23.15 -27.63
CA PRO A 56 -0.85 -24.55 -27.64
C PRO A 56 -2.19 -24.74 -26.90
N CYS A 57 -2.55 -23.78 -26.05
CA CYS A 57 -3.71 -23.82 -25.16
C CYS A 57 -4.82 -22.84 -25.57
N SER A 58 -4.93 -22.51 -26.86
CA SER A 58 -5.87 -21.50 -27.39
C SER A 58 -7.36 -21.74 -27.09
N GLN A 59 -7.71 -22.96 -26.65
CA GLN A 59 -9.09 -23.33 -26.26
C GLN A 59 -9.53 -22.69 -24.93
N TRP A 60 -8.60 -22.44 -24.00
CA TRP A 60 -8.90 -21.93 -22.66
C TRP A 60 -7.99 -20.77 -22.23
N LEU A 61 -6.81 -20.63 -22.83
CA LEU A 61 -5.85 -19.57 -22.53
C LEU A 61 -5.96 -18.46 -23.57
N SER A 62 -6.22 -17.23 -23.11
CA SER A 62 -6.28 -16.06 -23.98
C SER A 62 -4.92 -15.78 -24.65
N GLN A 63 -4.94 -15.13 -25.81
CA GLN A 63 -3.70 -14.72 -26.48
C GLN A 63 -2.88 -13.74 -25.62
N GLU A 64 -3.54 -12.84 -24.89
CA GLU A 64 -2.86 -11.91 -23.98
C GLU A 64 -2.12 -12.64 -22.85
N SER A 65 -2.76 -13.64 -22.24
CA SER A 65 -2.12 -14.46 -21.22
C SER A 65 -0.96 -15.28 -21.79
N TRP A 66 -1.08 -15.77 -23.03
CA TRP A 66 0.01 -16.47 -23.70
C TRP A 66 1.19 -15.54 -24.02
N ASP A 67 0.92 -14.32 -24.48
CA ASP A 67 1.93 -13.27 -24.66
C ASP A 67 2.69 -13.05 -23.34
N ASN A 68 1.98 -12.96 -22.22
CA ASN A 68 2.60 -12.83 -20.90
C ASN A 68 3.47 -14.04 -20.50
N ILE A 69 3.04 -15.27 -20.80
CA ILE A 69 3.81 -16.49 -20.50
C ILE A 69 5.09 -16.58 -21.34
N THR A 70 5.02 -16.22 -22.62
CA THR A 70 6.20 -16.23 -23.49
C THR A 70 7.21 -15.14 -23.11
N GLN A 71 6.75 -14.00 -22.58
CA GLN A 71 7.65 -13.03 -21.95
C GLN A 71 8.24 -13.55 -20.64
N LEU A 72 7.45 -14.25 -19.83
CA LEU A 72 7.90 -14.83 -18.57
C LEU A 72 9.05 -15.83 -18.76
N GLU A 73 9.02 -16.61 -19.84
CA GLU A 73 10.09 -17.56 -20.21
C GLU A 73 11.48 -16.92 -20.35
N ARG A 74 11.55 -15.61 -20.64
CA ARG A 74 12.82 -14.88 -20.74
C ARG A 74 13.57 -14.78 -19.42
N LEU A 75 12.88 -15.01 -18.29
CA LEU A 75 13.51 -15.04 -16.98
C LEU A 75 14.20 -16.40 -16.75
N PRO A 76 15.44 -16.42 -16.22
CA PRO A 76 16.21 -17.65 -16.05
C PRO A 76 15.50 -18.77 -15.26
N ARG A 77 14.59 -18.40 -14.34
CA ARG A 77 13.83 -19.39 -13.55
C ARG A 77 12.60 -19.97 -14.24
N PHE A 78 12.20 -19.42 -15.38
CA PHE A 78 11.02 -19.84 -16.14
C PHE A 78 11.37 -20.42 -17.52
N LEU A 79 12.64 -20.74 -17.75
CA LEU A 79 13.07 -21.41 -18.98
C LEU A 79 12.24 -22.69 -19.21
N SER A 80 11.76 -22.87 -20.44
CA SER A 80 10.95 -24.00 -20.87
C SER A 80 9.53 -24.04 -20.27
N ILE A 81 9.02 -22.92 -19.74
CA ILE A 81 7.62 -22.87 -19.29
C ILE A 81 6.63 -23.05 -20.44
N THR A 82 6.93 -22.55 -21.63
CA THR A 82 6.07 -22.70 -22.82
C THR A 82 5.95 -24.17 -23.23
N VAL A 83 7.05 -24.93 -23.20
CA VAL A 83 7.08 -26.38 -23.42
C VAL A 83 6.20 -27.11 -22.39
N SER A 84 6.26 -26.69 -21.12
CA SER A 84 5.43 -27.27 -20.07
C SER A 84 3.92 -27.05 -20.29
N PHE A 85 3.51 -25.91 -20.87
CA PHE A 85 2.12 -25.67 -21.26
C PHE A 85 1.68 -26.54 -22.44
N ASP A 86 2.59 -26.84 -23.36
CA ASP A 86 2.35 -27.74 -24.49
C ASP A 86 2.19 -29.20 -24.02
N GLU A 87 3.13 -29.70 -23.22
CA GLU A 87 3.13 -31.09 -22.74
C GLU A 87 2.04 -31.37 -21.68
N ASN A 88 1.73 -30.39 -20.82
CA ASN A 88 0.84 -30.57 -19.66
C ASN A 88 -0.40 -29.66 -19.71
N SER A 89 -0.91 -29.35 -20.90
CA SER A 89 -2.02 -28.41 -21.12
C SER A 89 -3.21 -28.62 -20.17
N ARG A 90 -3.69 -29.87 -20.02
CA ARG A 90 -4.84 -30.18 -19.13
C ARG A 90 -4.57 -29.88 -17.66
N LEU A 91 -3.36 -30.15 -17.16
CA LEU A 91 -3.02 -29.89 -15.77
C LEU A 91 -2.92 -28.39 -15.49
N TRP A 92 -2.45 -27.61 -16.47
CA TRP A 92 -2.44 -26.15 -16.41
C TRP A 92 -3.84 -25.57 -16.48
N GLU A 93 -4.72 -26.13 -17.30
CA GLU A 93 -6.14 -25.76 -17.37
C GLU A 93 -6.84 -26.00 -16.03
N ASP A 94 -6.70 -27.20 -15.45
CA ASP A 94 -7.27 -27.54 -14.14
C ASP A 94 -6.77 -26.60 -13.03
N TRP A 95 -5.48 -26.28 -13.07
CA TRP A 95 -4.88 -25.32 -12.15
C TRP A 95 -5.45 -23.91 -12.36
N TYR A 96 -5.52 -23.44 -13.60
CA TYR A 96 -6.02 -22.12 -14.00
C TYR A 96 -7.50 -21.90 -13.64
N LEU A 97 -8.32 -22.95 -13.78
CA LEU A 97 -9.76 -22.92 -13.49
C LEU A 97 -10.08 -23.01 -11.99
N THR A 98 -9.10 -23.33 -11.15
CA THR A 98 -9.30 -23.36 -9.69
C THR A 98 -9.58 -21.95 -9.14
N LEU A 99 -10.41 -21.85 -8.08
CA LEU A 99 -10.75 -20.57 -7.45
C LEU A 99 -9.55 -19.86 -6.79
N GLU A 100 -8.64 -20.64 -6.22
CA GLU A 100 -7.45 -20.18 -5.51
C GLU A 100 -6.21 -20.92 -6.03
N PRO A 101 -5.78 -20.64 -7.28
CA PRO A 101 -4.70 -21.35 -7.94
C PRO A 101 -3.36 -21.19 -7.20
N GLU A 102 -3.13 -20.04 -6.55
CA GLU A 102 -1.94 -19.76 -5.74
C GLU A 102 -1.78 -20.67 -4.50
N LYS A 103 -2.86 -21.35 -4.07
CA LYS A 103 -2.82 -22.32 -2.96
C LYS A 103 -2.62 -23.77 -3.43
N ARG A 104 -2.69 -24.01 -4.74
CA ARG A 104 -2.48 -25.34 -5.34
C ARG A 104 -1.01 -25.50 -5.75
N PRO A 105 -0.46 -26.71 -5.64
CA PRO A 105 0.85 -26.98 -6.21
C PRO A 105 0.82 -26.79 -7.73
N LEU A 106 1.87 -26.17 -8.28
CA LEU A 106 2.03 -26.04 -9.71
C LEU A 106 2.18 -27.41 -10.41
N PRO A 107 1.75 -27.53 -11.67
CA PRO A 107 1.94 -28.74 -12.48
C PRO A 107 3.42 -29.12 -12.66
N GLY A 108 3.71 -30.42 -12.70
CA GLY A 108 5.03 -30.95 -13.04
C GLY A 108 6.17 -30.48 -12.13
N VAL A 109 7.30 -30.12 -12.75
CA VAL A 109 8.54 -29.73 -12.06
C VAL A 109 8.46 -28.36 -11.38
N TRP A 110 7.50 -27.52 -11.79
CA TRP A 110 7.34 -26.14 -11.31
C TRP A 110 7.01 -26.04 -9.83
N ARG A 111 6.44 -27.10 -9.24
CA ARG A 111 6.21 -27.21 -7.80
C ARG A 111 7.46 -26.94 -6.97
N ASN A 112 8.62 -27.41 -7.43
CA ASN A 112 9.89 -27.30 -6.70
C ASN A 112 10.75 -26.12 -7.18
N VAL A 113 10.36 -25.50 -8.30
CA VAL A 113 11.11 -24.42 -8.98
C VAL A 113 10.50 -23.04 -8.70
N CYS A 114 9.23 -22.93 -8.33
CA CYS A 114 8.64 -21.63 -8.03
C CYS A 114 8.64 -21.35 -6.52
N SER A 115 9.36 -20.31 -6.09
CA SER A 115 9.14 -19.72 -4.75
C SER A 115 7.88 -18.85 -4.75
N GLY A 116 7.47 -18.34 -3.58
CA GLY A 116 6.28 -17.47 -3.47
C GLY A 116 6.31 -16.24 -4.39
N PHE A 117 7.49 -15.68 -4.66
CA PHE A 117 7.62 -14.57 -5.61
C PHE A 117 7.44 -15.00 -7.07
N HIS A 118 7.96 -16.16 -7.43
CA HIS A 118 7.75 -16.72 -8.77
C HIS A 118 6.27 -17.08 -9.00
N MET A 119 5.59 -17.56 -7.95
CA MET A 119 4.14 -17.76 -7.98
C MET A 119 3.41 -16.45 -8.27
N LEU A 120 3.82 -15.33 -7.67
CA LEU A 120 3.23 -14.02 -7.94
C LEU A 120 3.37 -13.60 -9.41
N LEU A 121 4.52 -13.88 -10.05
CA LEU A 121 4.74 -13.61 -11.47
C LEU A 121 3.85 -14.47 -12.37
N LEU A 122 3.68 -15.76 -12.04
CA LEU A 122 2.75 -16.64 -12.77
C LEU A 122 1.30 -16.17 -12.66
N ILE A 123 0.86 -15.81 -11.45
CA ILE A 123 -0.48 -15.25 -11.22
C ILE A 123 -0.65 -13.94 -11.99
N ARG A 124 0.37 -13.07 -12.06
CA ARG A 124 0.33 -11.84 -12.86
C ARG A 124 0.11 -12.11 -14.35
N CYS A 125 0.67 -13.20 -14.89
CA CYS A 125 0.53 -13.55 -16.31
C CYS A 125 -0.82 -14.22 -16.63
N LEU A 126 -1.34 -15.04 -15.71
CA LEU A 126 -2.50 -15.90 -15.95
C LEU A 126 -3.79 -15.41 -15.27
N ARG A 127 -3.72 -15.00 -14.01
CA ARG A 127 -4.88 -14.71 -13.13
C ARG A 127 -4.72 -13.38 -12.42
N LEU A 128 -4.79 -12.29 -13.21
CA LEU A 128 -4.65 -10.92 -12.71
C LEU A 128 -5.59 -10.58 -11.54
N ASP A 129 -6.79 -11.15 -11.55
CA ASP A 129 -7.79 -10.98 -10.51
C ASP A 129 -7.35 -11.54 -9.15
N ARG A 130 -6.45 -12.55 -9.14
CA ARG A 130 -5.89 -13.16 -7.92
C ARG A 130 -4.60 -12.49 -7.45
N LEU A 131 -4.06 -11.54 -8.22
CA LEU A 131 -2.76 -10.91 -7.93
C LEU A 131 -2.74 -10.26 -6.55
N THR A 132 -3.79 -9.53 -6.18
CA THR A 132 -3.89 -8.85 -4.87
C THR A 132 -3.87 -9.85 -3.72
N SER A 133 -4.63 -10.94 -3.84
CA SER A 133 -4.67 -12.01 -2.82
C SER A 133 -3.33 -12.72 -2.70
N CYS A 134 -2.69 -13.06 -3.83
CA CYS A 134 -1.38 -13.70 -3.85
C CYS A 134 -0.30 -12.79 -3.24
N MET A 135 -0.34 -11.48 -3.55
CA MET A 135 0.57 -10.49 -2.98
C MET A 135 0.37 -10.36 -1.47
N ALA A 136 -0.88 -10.30 -1.00
CA ALA A 136 -1.19 -10.26 0.42
C ALA A 136 -0.63 -11.49 1.14
N GLN A 137 -0.83 -12.69 0.59
CA GLN A 137 -0.27 -13.92 1.15
C GLN A 137 1.26 -13.87 1.22
N LEU A 138 1.93 -13.43 0.15
CA LEU A 138 3.39 -13.30 0.12
C LEU A 138 3.90 -12.32 1.20
N ILE A 139 3.22 -11.17 1.39
CA ILE A 139 3.57 -10.20 2.44
C ILE A 139 3.38 -10.83 3.82
N SER A 140 2.28 -11.55 4.03
CA SER A 140 2.00 -12.24 5.29
C SER A 140 3.09 -13.27 5.63
N ASP A 141 3.52 -14.06 4.64
CA ASP A 141 4.52 -15.10 4.82
C ASP A 141 5.95 -14.55 4.99
N THR A 142 6.27 -13.41 4.38
CA THR A 142 7.64 -12.86 4.36
C THR A 142 7.91 -11.77 5.39
N ILE A 143 6.95 -10.89 5.63
CA ILE A 143 7.08 -9.71 6.52
C ILE A 143 6.18 -9.87 7.75
N GLY A 144 5.01 -10.47 7.58
CA GLY A 144 4.03 -10.71 8.64
C GLY A 144 2.69 -10.02 8.39
N ASN A 145 1.63 -10.58 8.98
CA ASN A 145 0.26 -10.13 8.78
C ASN A 145 0.00 -8.68 9.23
N SER A 146 0.80 -8.15 10.16
CA SER A 146 0.67 -6.77 10.66
C SER A 146 0.86 -5.70 9.58
N PHE A 147 1.47 -6.04 8.45
CA PHE A 147 1.64 -5.13 7.31
C PHE A 147 0.42 -5.10 6.37
N LEU A 148 -0.51 -6.04 6.52
CA LEU A 148 -1.78 -6.07 5.78
C LEU A 148 -2.89 -5.36 6.54
N GLU A 149 -2.72 -5.21 7.85
CA GLU A 149 -3.69 -4.54 8.72
C GLU A 149 -3.50 -3.02 8.61
N TYR A 150 -4.62 -2.30 8.43
CA TYR A 150 -4.59 -0.86 8.57
C TYR A 150 -4.32 -0.53 10.04
N PRO A 151 -3.28 0.26 10.37
CA PRO A 151 -2.99 0.55 11.77
C PRO A 151 -4.18 1.29 12.37
N ASN A 152 -4.69 0.78 13.50
CA ASN A 152 -5.68 1.50 14.31
C ASN A 152 -4.95 2.62 15.06
N ILE A 153 -4.58 3.69 14.34
CA ILE A 153 -3.88 4.82 14.95
C ILE A 153 -4.88 5.64 15.76
N ALA A 154 -4.68 5.72 17.06
CA ALA A 154 -5.51 6.52 17.93
C ALA A 154 -5.09 8.02 17.87
N ILE A 155 -6.08 8.92 17.93
CA ILE A 155 -5.86 10.37 17.76
C ILE A 155 -4.96 10.94 18.87
N ASP A 156 -4.94 10.34 20.05
CA ASP A 156 -4.06 10.70 21.15
C ASP A 156 -2.59 10.40 20.84
N GLU A 157 -2.28 9.34 20.11
CA GLU A 157 -0.90 9.03 19.67
C GLU A 157 -0.44 10.05 18.64
N ILE A 158 -1.30 10.36 17.67
CA ILE A 158 -1.05 11.40 16.66
C ILE A 158 -0.80 12.76 17.34
N PHE A 159 -1.57 13.07 18.38
CA PHE A 159 -1.37 14.29 19.15
C PHE A 159 -0.03 14.29 19.91
N ARG A 160 0.39 13.18 20.52
CA ARG A 160 1.68 13.09 21.24
C ARG A 160 2.87 13.40 20.33
N ASP A 161 2.83 12.99 19.07
CA ASP A 161 3.90 13.23 18.09
C ASP A 161 3.78 14.60 17.39
N SER A 162 2.75 15.38 17.73
CA SER A 162 2.46 16.64 17.05
C SER A 162 3.15 17.85 17.68
N THR A 163 3.45 18.85 16.84
CA THR A 163 4.02 20.12 17.28
C THR A 163 3.12 21.30 16.91
N PRO A 164 3.21 22.45 17.60
CA PRO A 164 2.34 23.60 17.35
C PRO A 164 2.46 24.16 15.93
N ASN A 165 3.66 24.04 15.33
CA ASN A 165 3.99 24.65 14.04
C ASN A 165 3.76 23.71 12.85
N LYS A 166 3.33 22.47 13.10
CA LYS A 166 3.05 21.46 12.06
C LYS A 166 1.58 21.06 12.12
N PRO A 167 0.77 21.40 11.10
CA PRO A 167 -0.63 21.00 11.08
C PRO A 167 -0.76 19.47 10.92
N LEU A 168 -1.79 18.92 11.55
CA LEU A 168 -2.18 17.52 11.44
C LEU A 168 -3.27 17.38 10.38
N VAL A 169 -3.08 16.47 9.42
CA VAL A 169 -4.03 16.26 8.33
C VAL A 169 -4.67 14.89 8.48
N LEU A 170 -6.00 14.87 8.56
CA LEU A 170 -6.81 13.66 8.69
C LEU A 170 -7.60 13.42 7.40
N PHE A 171 -7.35 12.28 6.77
CA PHE A 171 -8.11 11.81 5.64
C PHE A 171 -9.15 10.79 6.08
N THR A 172 -10.42 11.15 6.01
CA THR A 172 -11.50 10.22 6.37
C THR A 172 -11.92 9.39 5.17
N ALA A 173 -11.89 8.07 5.34
CA ALA A 173 -12.33 7.08 4.35
C ALA A 173 -13.85 6.87 4.38
N SER A 174 -14.41 6.81 5.59
CA SER A 174 -15.83 6.58 5.84
C SER A 174 -16.55 7.88 6.20
N ARG A 175 -17.82 7.97 5.77
CA ARG A 175 -18.75 9.04 6.16
C ARG A 175 -19.21 8.94 7.62
N ASP A 176 -19.05 7.77 8.23
CA ASP A 176 -19.61 7.46 9.55
C ASP A 176 -18.67 7.88 10.70
N THR A 177 -17.38 8.05 10.39
CA THR A 177 -16.39 8.61 11.32
C THR A 177 -16.45 10.15 11.31
N ASN A 178 -16.79 10.74 12.45
CA ASN A 178 -16.71 12.18 12.65
C ASN A 178 -15.44 12.56 13.44
N PRO A 179 -14.32 12.90 12.77
CA PRO A 179 -13.06 13.24 13.42
C PRO A 179 -13.16 14.50 14.29
N GLU A 180 -14.04 15.45 13.94
CA GLU A 180 -14.25 16.68 14.70
C GLU A 180 -14.66 16.36 16.14
N LYS A 181 -15.66 15.49 16.31
CA LYS A 181 -16.14 15.07 17.64
C LYS A 181 -15.10 14.29 18.43
N ILE A 182 -14.24 13.51 17.76
CA ILE A 182 -13.18 12.74 18.42
C ILE A 182 -12.11 13.71 18.96
N ILE A 183 -11.69 14.68 18.15
CA ILE A 183 -10.70 15.70 18.56
C ILE A 183 -11.29 16.63 19.62
N GLU A 184 -12.56 17.02 19.51
CA GLU A 184 -13.26 17.84 20.50
C GLU A 184 -13.25 17.16 21.88
N LYS A 185 -13.59 15.87 21.94
CA LYS A 185 -13.51 15.10 23.19
C LYS A 185 -12.08 15.07 23.76
N LEU A 186 -11.08 14.89 22.91
CA LEU A 186 -9.68 14.92 23.35
C LEU A 186 -9.28 16.31 23.87
N ALA A 187 -9.70 17.38 23.21
CA ALA A 187 -9.44 18.75 23.64
C ALA A 187 -10.10 19.06 25.00
N VAL A 188 -11.33 18.58 25.22
CA VAL A 188 -12.01 18.68 26.52
C VAL A 188 -11.22 17.96 27.61
N ASN A 189 -10.76 16.73 27.35
CA ASN A 189 -9.96 15.95 28.30
C ASN A 189 -8.62 16.62 28.65
N LEU A 190 -8.05 17.39 27.72
CA LEU A 190 -6.79 18.12 27.90
C LEU A 190 -7.02 19.57 28.36
N GLU A 191 -8.26 19.96 28.64
CA GLU A 191 -8.67 21.31 29.04
C GLU A 191 -8.20 22.40 28.07
N VAL A 192 -8.18 22.09 26.76
CA VAL A 192 -7.85 23.03 25.69
C VAL A 192 -9.12 23.51 25.00
N ARG A 193 -9.20 24.81 24.74
CA ARG A 193 -10.31 25.37 23.96
C ARG A 193 -10.25 24.86 22.53
N PHE A 194 -11.34 24.25 22.09
CA PHE A 194 -11.54 23.76 20.74
C PHE A 194 -12.40 24.74 19.92
N ARG A 195 -12.06 24.89 18.65
CA ARG A 195 -12.79 25.68 17.65
C ARG A 195 -12.83 24.88 16.35
N ALA A 196 -14.00 24.82 15.71
CA ALA A 196 -14.15 24.17 14.43
C ALA A 196 -14.74 25.14 13.39
N ILE A 197 -14.30 25.01 12.15
CA ILE A 197 -14.88 25.71 10.99
C ILE A 197 -14.98 24.75 9.81
N SER A 198 -16.13 24.74 9.14
CA SER A 198 -16.32 23.99 7.89
C SER A 198 -16.05 24.92 6.71
N LEU A 199 -15.11 24.56 5.85
CA LEU A 199 -14.86 25.33 4.64
C LEU A 199 -16.03 25.23 3.66
N GLY A 200 -16.42 26.40 3.16
CA GLY A 200 -17.39 26.62 2.09
C GLY A 200 -17.05 27.94 1.39
N LYS A 201 -17.76 28.28 0.32
CA LYS A 201 -17.49 29.49 -0.47
C LYS A 201 -17.49 30.74 0.44
N GLY A 202 -16.40 31.51 0.44
CA GLY A 202 -16.27 32.75 1.21
C GLY A 202 -15.80 32.58 2.66
N GLN A 203 -15.44 31.37 3.09
CA GLN A 203 -14.97 31.10 4.47
C GLN A 203 -13.44 31.19 4.63
N GLU A 204 -12.70 31.50 3.56
CA GLU A 204 -11.23 31.53 3.56
C GLU A 204 -10.67 32.55 4.56
N ASN A 205 -11.27 33.75 4.61
CA ASN A 205 -10.84 34.83 5.48
C ASN A 205 -11.17 34.52 6.95
N ALA A 206 -12.37 34.00 7.21
CA ALA A 206 -12.78 33.58 8.55
C ALA A 206 -11.89 32.46 9.10
N ALA A 207 -11.56 31.47 8.26
CA ALA A 207 -10.64 30.40 8.61
C ALA A 207 -9.23 30.95 8.92
N SER A 208 -8.73 31.86 8.09
CA SER A 208 -7.41 32.48 8.29
C SER A 208 -7.32 33.25 9.61
N GLN A 209 -8.34 34.07 9.91
CA GLN A 209 -8.41 34.81 11.18
C GLN A 209 -8.50 33.87 12.39
N LEU A 210 -9.34 32.83 12.30
CA LEU A 210 -9.48 31.84 13.37
C LEU A 210 -8.14 31.17 13.71
N ILE A 211 -7.33 30.85 12.69
CA ILE A 211 -6.00 30.27 12.92
C ILE A 211 -5.07 31.29 13.60
N ILE A 212 -5.03 32.54 13.13
CA ILE A 212 -4.17 33.59 13.69
C ILE A 212 -4.46 33.80 15.19
N ASP A 213 -5.74 33.93 15.54
CA ASP A 213 -6.14 34.19 16.92
C ASP A 213 -5.86 32.98 17.80
N SER A 214 -6.19 31.78 17.30
CA SER A 214 -5.95 30.53 18.03
C SER A 214 -4.47 30.24 18.24
N ALA A 215 -3.60 30.61 17.28
CA ALA A 215 -2.16 30.46 17.38
C ALA A 215 -1.56 31.31 18.51
N LYS A 216 -2.15 32.49 18.78
CA LYS A 216 -1.77 33.36 19.91
C LYS A 216 -2.32 32.85 21.23
N MET A 217 -3.57 32.37 21.24
CA MET A 217 -4.28 31.96 22.46
C MET A 217 -4.02 30.51 22.89
N GLY A 218 -3.39 29.69 22.05
CA GLY A 218 -3.11 28.29 22.36
C GLY A 218 -4.30 27.35 22.15
N TYR A 219 -5.23 27.71 21.28
CA TYR A 219 -6.44 26.93 21.04
C TYR A 219 -6.23 25.85 19.98
N TRP A 220 -7.13 24.87 19.94
CA TRP A 220 -7.17 23.89 18.87
C TRP A 220 -8.16 24.32 17.81
N VAL A 221 -7.73 24.26 16.55
CA VAL A 221 -8.57 24.58 15.40
C VAL A 221 -8.76 23.33 14.55
N PHE A 222 -10.00 22.97 14.28
CA PHE A 222 -10.35 21.96 13.29
C PHE A 222 -10.97 22.62 12.06
N ILE A 223 -10.35 22.44 10.90
CA ILE A 223 -10.88 22.92 9.63
C ILE A 223 -11.40 21.72 8.85
N SER A 224 -12.72 21.64 8.66
CA SER A 224 -13.34 20.55 7.94
C SER A 224 -13.55 20.89 6.47
N LYS A 225 -13.63 19.84 5.63
CA LYS A 225 -13.88 19.95 4.19
C LYS A 225 -12.83 20.77 3.44
N CYS A 226 -11.56 20.63 3.81
CA CYS A 226 -10.46 21.32 3.13
C CYS A 226 -10.43 21.10 1.61
N HIS A 227 -10.92 19.95 1.14
CA HIS A 227 -11.06 19.62 -0.29
C HIS A 227 -12.05 20.48 -1.07
N LEU A 228 -12.96 21.21 -0.42
CA LEU A 228 -13.94 22.04 -1.13
C LEU A 228 -13.38 23.39 -1.57
N LEU A 229 -12.24 23.82 -1.03
CA LEU A 229 -11.57 25.08 -1.37
C LEU A 229 -10.11 24.80 -1.80
N LEU A 230 -9.93 24.01 -2.86
CA LEU A 230 -8.60 23.66 -3.37
C LEU A 230 -7.76 24.89 -3.75
N HIS A 231 -8.39 25.96 -4.26
CA HIS A 231 -7.70 27.22 -4.59
C HIS A 231 -7.09 27.93 -3.38
N TRP A 232 -7.60 27.65 -2.17
CA TRP A 232 -7.12 28.27 -0.94
C TRP A 232 -5.96 27.48 -0.30
N LEU A 233 -5.76 26.20 -0.65
CA LEU A 233 -4.70 25.37 -0.08
C LEU A 233 -3.29 25.96 -0.25
N PRO A 234 -2.90 26.54 -1.41
CA PRO A 234 -1.59 27.21 -1.54
C PRO A 234 -1.43 28.42 -0.62
N ALA A 235 -2.52 29.15 -0.35
CA ALA A 235 -2.50 30.27 0.59
C ALA A 235 -2.38 29.78 2.03
N LEU A 236 -3.08 28.69 2.38
CA LEU A 236 -2.96 28.01 3.67
C LEU A 236 -1.55 27.48 3.90
N GLU A 237 -0.91 26.88 2.89
CA GLU A 237 0.48 26.41 2.97
C GLU A 237 1.45 27.56 3.25
N LYS A 238 1.37 28.65 2.48
CA LYS A 238 2.15 29.88 2.73
C LYS A 238 1.92 30.42 4.14
N PHE A 239 0.69 30.33 4.64
CA PHE A 239 0.34 30.76 5.98
C PHE A 239 0.97 29.86 7.06
N VAL A 240 0.88 28.53 6.90
CA VAL A 240 1.52 27.55 7.81
C VAL A 240 3.04 27.72 7.83
N SER A 241 3.68 27.98 6.69
CA SER A 241 5.11 28.28 6.64
C SER A 241 5.47 29.54 7.43
N LYS A 242 4.61 30.57 7.43
CA LYS A 242 4.81 31.75 8.26
C LYS A 242 4.62 31.47 9.76
N LEU A 243 3.72 30.56 10.14
CA LEU A 243 3.58 30.14 11.54
C LEU A 243 4.88 29.53 12.08
N GLN A 244 5.67 28.84 11.26
CA GLN A 244 6.96 28.29 11.67
C GLN A 244 7.98 29.38 12.06
N ALA A 245 7.86 30.57 11.48
CA ALA A 245 8.75 31.70 11.75
C ALA A 245 8.28 32.59 12.92
N ILE A 246 7.08 32.36 13.46
CA ILE A 246 6.49 33.17 14.54
C ILE A 246 6.47 32.33 15.83
N LYS A 247 6.58 33.01 16.98
CA LYS A 247 6.36 32.36 18.28
C LYS A 247 4.87 32.00 18.45
N VAL A 248 4.53 30.75 18.15
CA VAL A 248 3.19 30.17 18.34
C VAL A 248 3.07 29.65 19.78
N HIS A 249 1.86 29.70 20.33
CA HIS A 249 1.60 29.17 21.67
C HIS A 249 1.76 27.64 21.72
N GLU A 250 2.43 27.09 22.74
CA GLU A 250 2.81 25.68 22.83
C GLU A 250 1.63 24.69 22.81
N LYS A 251 0.48 25.10 23.35
CA LYS A 251 -0.77 24.30 23.32
C LYS A 251 -1.51 24.34 21.98
N PHE A 252 -1.19 25.27 21.08
CA PHE A 252 -1.91 25.40 19.81
C PHE A 252 -1.76 24.14 18.95
N ARG A 253 -2.85 23.70 18.31
CA ARG A 253 -2.81 22.65 17.29
C ARG A 253 -3.78 22.98 16.16
N LEU A 254 -3.31 22.82 14.93
CA LEU A 254 -4.13 22.95 13.72
C LEU A 254 -4.41 21.56 13.14
N TRP A 255 -5.69 21.23 13.03
CA TRP A 255 -6.20 19.98 12.49
C TRP A 255 -6.96 20.26 11.19
N LEU A 256 -6.61 19.54 10.11
CA LEU A 256 -7.22 19.67 8.79
C LEU A 256 -7.94 18.38 8.45
N GLY A 257 -9.26 18.43 8.28
CA GLY A 257 -10.10 17.30 7.90
C GLY A 257 -10.48 17.34 6.42
N SER A 258 -10.19 16.26 5.70
CA SER A 258 -10.53 16.15 4.28
C SER A 258 -10.99 14.74 3.88
N ALA A 259 -11.81 14.63 2.84
CA ALA A 259 -12.22 13.35 2.30
C ALA A 259 -11.10 12.74 1.44
N GLN A 260 -10.90 11.42 1.51
CA GLN A 260 -9.85 10.71 0.76
C GLN A 260 -9.88 10.95 -0.75
N LYS A 261 -11.05 11.21 -1.36
CA LYS A 261 -11.17 11.50 -2.80
C LYS A 261 -10.41 12.75 -3.26
N ALA A 262 -9.94 13.58 -2.33
CA ALA A 262 -9.12 14.76 -2.62
C ALA A 262 -7.60 14.47 -2.63
N PHE A 263 -7.17 13.26 -2.29
CA PHE A 263 -5.76 12.89 -2.24
C PHE A 263 -5.09 12.94 -3.63
N SER A 264 -5.85 12.64 -4.69
CA SER A 264 -5.41 12.80 -6.09
C SER A 264 -5.06 14.26 -6.42
N TYR A 265 -5.74 15.25 -5.83
CA TYR A 265 -5.48 16.67 -6.06
C TYR A 265 -4.29 17.21 -5.26
N ILE A 266 -4.04 16.68 -4.06
CA ILE A 266 -2.88 17.08 -3.24
C ILE A 266 -1.57 16.54 -3.86
N HIS A 267 -1.60 15.36 -4.48
CA HIS A 267 -0.47 14.85 -5.24
C HIS A 267 -0.21 15.68 -6.51
N PHE A 268 -1.28 16.12 -7.19
CA PHE A 268 -1.17 17.06 -8.33
C PHE A 268 -0.53 18.38 -7.86
N ALA A 269 -0.96 18.95 -6.74
CA ALA A 269 -0.39 20.19 -6.20
C ALA A 269 1.11 20.07 -5.82
N LYS A 270 1.54 18.94 -5.25
CA LYS A 270 2.97 18.67 -5.01
C LYS A 270 3.79 18.61 -6.30
N GLN A 271 3.22 18.09 -7.38
CA GLN A 271 3.91 17.94 -8.66
C GLN A 271 4.15 19.29 -9.37
N TYR A 272 3.38 20.33 -9.04
CA TYR A 272 3.58 21.70 -9.54
C TYR A 272 4.33 22.63 -8.58
N SER A 273 4.69 22.18 -7.37
CA SER A 273 5.53 22.97 -6.44
C SER A 273 7.02 22.60 -6.48
N CYS A 274 7.42 21.58 -7.27
CA CYS A 274 8.83 21.22 -7.47
C CYS A 274 9.45 21.80 -8.76
N ASN A 275 8.74 22.67 -9.47
CA ASN A 275 9.28 23.44 -10.59
C ASN A 275 9.15 24.95 -10.32
N ALA A 276 9.91 25.44 -9.34
CA ALA A 276 10.28 26.84 -9.19
C ALA A 276 11.61 26.93 -8.43
#